data_AF-A0A154NXJ3-F1
#
_entry.id   AF-A0A154NXJ3-F1
#
_cell.length_a   1.000
_cell.length_b   1.000
_cell.length_c   1.000
_cell.angle_alpha   90.00
_cell.angle_beta   90.00
_cell.angle_gamma   90.00
#
_symmetry.space_group_name_H-M   'P 1'
#
loop_
_entity.id
_entity.type
_entity.pdbx_description
1 polymer ?
#
loop_
_entity_poly.entity_id
_entity_poly.type
_entity_poly.pdbx_seq_one_letter_code
_entity_poly.pdbx_strand_id
1 'polypeptide(L)'
;MIELCTKKRMLIGITLLGGLTVLVLIVESHWTDNPNKLYLENYENNTTCVSGDDYEVISECHPCSAFEVASKSIDVCVHARYKEVLKCRSGETITRSCDRVAWLEERAFWKFEAFMFILALSSCISVCWRENVLRQRIIGKVVRQLRASV
;
A
#
# COMPACT_ATOMS: atom_id res chain seq x y z
N MET A 1 10.54 39.94 -1.32
CA MET A 1 10.28 39.56 -2.73
C MET A 1 9.92 38.07 -2.88
N ILE A 2 9.02 37.54 -2.05
CA ILE A 2 8.54 36.14 -2.10
C ILE A 2 7.19 36.07 -2.86
N GLU A 3 6.73 37.21 -3.37
CA GLU A 3 5.38 37.46 -3.90
C GLU A 3 5.17 37.03 -5.36
N LEU A 4 6.23 36.62 -6.07
CA LEU A 4 6.16 36.14 -7.46
C LEU A 4 6.33 34.61 -7.60
N CYS A 5 6.29 33.86 -6.50
CA CYS A 5 6.24 32.42 -6.60
C CYS A 5 4.85 32.00 -7.10
N THR A 6 4.77 31.77 -8.41
CA THR A 6 3.53 31.51 -9.14
C THR A 6 2.81 30.33 -8.50
N LYS A 7 1.54 30.51 -8.11
CA LYS A 7 0.74 29.53 -7.37
C LYS A 7 0.76 28.10 -7.98
N LYS A 8 0.96 28.00 -9.31
CA LYS A 8 1.20 26.73 -10.04
C LYS A 8 2.49 26.02 -9.61
N ARG A 9 3.60 26.74 -9.44
CA ARG A 9 4.89 26.19 -8.99
C ARG A 9 4.84 25.68 -7.56
N MET A 10 4.12 26.38 -6.67
CA MET A 10 3.90 25.90 -5.30
C MET A 10 3.07 24.62 -5.26
N LEU A 11 2.03 24.51 -6.11
CA LEU A 11 1.22 23.30 -6.22
C LEU A 11 2.05 22.11 -6.72
N ILE A 12 2.82 22.32 -7.80
CA ILE A 12 3.72 21.29 -8.37
C ILE A 12 4.71 20.83 -7.31
N GLY A 13 5.29 21.75 -6.54
CA GLY A 13 6.23 21.40 -5.46
C GLY A 13 5.61 20.47 -4.42
N ILE A 14 4.39 20.75 -3.96
CA ILE A 14 3.71 19.93 -2.94
C ILE A 14 3.31 18.56 -3.50
N THR A 15 2.76 18.51 -4.73
CA THR A 15 2.38 17.23 -5.36
C THR A 15 3.61 16.37 -5.64
N LEU A 16 4.71 16.99 -6.06
CA LEU A 16 5.96 16.28 -6.34
C LEU A 16 6.63 15.80 -5.05
N LEU A 17 6.61 16.60 -3.97
CA LEU A 17 7.11 16.16 -2.65
C LEU A 17 6.29 14.98 -2.12
N GLY A 18 4.95 15.06 -2.20
CA GLY A 18 4.06 13.97 -1.80
C GLY A 18 4.29 12.71 -2.63
N GLY A 19 4.34 12.83 -3.95
CA GLY A 19 4.65 11.72 -4.85
C GLY A 19 6.02 11.09 -4.55
N LEU A 20 7.04 11.91 -4.26
CA LEU A 20 8.37 11.44 -3.91
C LEU A 20 8.36 10.62 -2.60
N THR A 21 7.63 11.07 -1.58
CA THR A 21 7.51 10.31 -0.32
C THR A 21 6.83 8.95 -0.50
N VAL A 22 5.78 8.90 -1.31
CA VAL A 22 5.09 7.65 -1.64
C VAL A 22 5.99 6.72 -2.44
N LEU A 23 6.72 7.25 -3.43
CA LEU A 23 7.64 6.46 -4.23
C LEU A 23 8.77 5.86 -3.37
N VAL A 24 9.28 6.61 -2.39
CA VAL A 24 10.25 6.09 -1.42
C VAL A 24 9.67 4.92 -0.62
N LEU A 25 8.43 5.02 -0.15
CA LEU A 25 7.78 3.92 0.58
C LEU A 25 7.54 2.68 -0.30
N ILE A 26 7.18 2.85 -1.57
CA ILE A 26 7.03 1.75 -2.52
C ILE A 26 8.38 1.08 -2.78
N VAL A 27 9.44 1.87 -2.98
CA VAL A 27 10.80 1.36 -3.17
C VAL A 27 11.26 0.60 -1.93
N GLU A 28 11.03 1.12 -0.73
CA GLU A 28 11.34 0.43 0.52
C GLU A 28 10.57 -0.88 0.65
N SER A 29 9.28 -0.89 0.30
CA SER A 29 8.46 -2.11 0.29
C SER A 29 8.94 -3.13 -0.74
N HIS A 30 9.39 -2.70 -1.92
CA HIS A 30 9.83 -3.60 -2.99
C HIS A 30 11.26 -4.10 -2.78
N TRP A 31 12.13 -3.30 -2.16
CA TRP A 31 13.52 -3.68 -1.89
C TRP A 31 13.71 -4.35 -0.52
N THR A 32 12.68 -4.39 0.32
CA THR A 32 12.61 -5.33 1.45
C THR A 32 12.30 -6.74 0.91
N ASP A 33 13.12 -7.21 -0.02
CA ASP A 33 13.17 -8.62 -0.38
C ASP A 33 13.88 -9.32 0.79
N ASN A 34 13.07 -9.84 1.70
CA ASN A 34 13.54 -10.43 2.93
C ASN A 34 14.32 -11.70 2.55
N PRO A 35 15.63 -11.83 2.85
CA PRO A 35 16.38 -13.06 2.58
C PRO A 35 15.74 -14.29 3.25
N ASN A 36 14.88 -14.08 4.25
CA ASN A 36 14.08 -15.12 4.86
C ASN A 36 13.08 -15.79 3.90
N LYS A 37 12.60 -15.13 2.84
CA LYS A 37 11.56 -15.67 1.95
C LYS A 37 12.03 -16.94 1.23
N LEU A 38 13.29 -16.97 0.77
CA LEU A 38 13.86 -18.12 0.05
C LEU A 38 14.18 -19.30 0.98
N TYR A 39 14.56 -19.00 2.23
CA TYR A 39 14.73 -20.02 3.29
C TYR A 39 13.40 -20.62 3.72
N LEU A 40 12.39 -19.77 3.84
CA LEU A 40 11.03 -20.14 4.21
C LEU A 40 10.41 -21.06 3.15
N GLU A 41 10.52 -20.71 1.86
CA GLU A 41 10.03 -21.52 0.75
C GLU A 41 10.70 -22.91 0.68
N ASN A 42 12.01 -22.98 0.97
CA ASN A 42 12.71 -24.26 1.08
C ASN A 42 12.30 -25.08 2.29
N TYR A 43 12.02 -24.45 3.44
CA TYR A 43 11.53 -25.16 4.63
C TYR A 43 10.09 -25.65 4.44
N GLU A 44 9.27 -24.84 3.78
CA GLU A 44 7.88 -25.13 3.45
C GLU A 44 7.77 -26.38 2.57
N ASN A 45 8.64 -26.51 1.56
CA ASN A 45 8.74 -27.72 0.74
C ASN A 45 9.20 -28.96 1.53
N ASN A 46 9.95 -28.78 2.63
CA ASN A 46 10.37 -29.87 3.52
C ASN A 46 9.33 -30.20 4.60
N THR A 47 8.34 -29.33 4.83
CA THR A 47 7.30 -29.48 5.87
C THR A 47 5.90 -29.68 5.31
N THR A 48 5.70 -29.69 4.00
CA THR A 48 4.46 -30.19 3.40
C THR A 48 4.25 -31.67 3.72
N CYS A 49 3.00 -32.07 4.03
CA CYS A 49 2.63 -33.48 4.18
C CYS A 49 3.14 -34.25 2.94
N VAL A 50 3.90 -35.32 3.18
CA VAL A 50 4.74 -36.02 2.19
C VAL A 50 4.00 -36.57 0.95
N SER A 51 2.66 -36.56 0.93
CA SER A 51 1.89 -37.38 0.00
C SER A 51 0.67 -36.72 -0.67
N GLY A 52 0.51 -35.39 -0.61
CA GLY A 52 -0.64 -34.73 -1.24
C GLY A 52 -2.02 -35.16 -0.67
N ASP A 53 -2.02 -35.76 0.52
CA ASP A 53 -3.23 -36.15 1.23
C ASP A 53 -4.02 -34.93 1.70
N ASP A 54 -5.35 -35.08 1.76
CA ASP A 54 -6.26 -34.08 2.31
C ASP A 54 -5.80 -33.67 3.73
N TYR A 55 -5.55 -32.38 3.90
CA TYR A 55 -5.14 -31.78 5.17
C TYR A 55 -6.29 -31.03 5.81
N GLU A 56 -6.38 -31.09 7.13
CA GLU A 56 -7.36 -30.31 7.89
C GLU A 56 -6.65 -29.12 8.53
N VAL A 57 -7.10 -27.91 8.23
CA VAL A 57 -6.56 -26.68 8.83
C VAL A 57 -7.08 -26.58 10.25
N ILE A 58 -6.23 -26.86 11.24
CA ILE A 58 -6.62 -26.78 12.66
C ILE A 58 -6.65 -25.33 13.13
N SER A 59 -5.67 -24.53 12.69
CA SER A 59 -5.60 -23.12 13.02
C SER A 59 -5.25 -22.28 11.80
N GLU A 60 -6.12 -21.33 11.49
CA GLU A 60 -5.88 -20.31 10.47
C GLU A 60 -4.65 -19.45 10.82
N CYS A 61 -4.14 -18.78 9.80
CA CYS A 61 -2.91 -18.00 9.84
C CYS A 61 -2.93 -16.94 10.96
N HIS A 62 -2.11 -17.16 12.00
CA HIS A 62 -2.05 -16.32 13.19
C HIS A 62 -0.63 -15.82 13.46
N PRO A 63 -0.48 -14.64 14.10
CA PRO A 63 0.84 -14.12 14.44
C PRO A 63 1.51 -15.03 15.49
N CYS A 64 2.81 -15.25 15.32
CA CYS A 64 3.63 -16.01 16.28
C CYS A 64 3.65 -15.30 17.64
N SER A 65 3.56 -16.09 18.72
CA SER A 65 3.63 -15.55 20.08
C SER A 65 5.05 -15.10 20.41
N ALA A 66 5.20 -14.06 21.23
CA ALA A 66 6.51 -13.52 21.63
C ALA A 66 7.41 -14.59 22.29
N PHE A 67 6.81 -15.58 22.96
CA PHE A 67 7.53 -16.70 23.55
C PHE A 67 8.12 -17.65 22.50
N GLU A 68 7.41 -17.91 21.41
CA GLU A 68 7.84 -18.83 20.34
C GLU A 68 9.00 -18.22 19.54
N VAL A 69 8.95 -16.89 19.34
CA VAL A 69 10.04 -16.13 18.72
C VAL A 69 11.29 -16.13 19.61
N ALA A 70 11.13 -15.95 20.92
CA ALA A 70 12.26 -15.89 21.85
C ALA A 70 12.91 -17.27 22.10
N SER A 71 12.10 -18.33 22.15
CA SER A 71 12.56 -19.69 22.42
C SER A 71 13.09 -20.41 21.18
N LYS A 72 12.85 -19.89 19.97
CA LYS A 72 13.17 -20.54 18.68
C LYS A 72 12.67 -22.00 18.60
N SER A 73 11.61 -22.31 19.34
CA SER A 73 11.03 -23.66 19.36
C SER A 73 10.38 -24.04 18.03
N ILE A 74 9.94 -23.02 17.28
CA ILE A 74 9.36 -23.13 15.95
C ILE A 74 10.21 -22.25 15.05
N ASP A 75 11.05 -22.87 14.23
CA ASP A 75 12.00 -22.17 13.35
C ASP A 75 11.28 -21.26 12.35
N VAL A 76 10.07 -21.64 11.94
CA VAL A 76 9.15 -20.81 11.12
C VAL A 76 8.90 -19.44 11.75
N CYS A 77 8.77 -19.36 13.08
CA CYS A 77 8.50 -18.10 13.78
C CYS A 77 9.74 -17.20 13.95
N VAL A 78 10.94 -17.71 13.66
CA VAL A 78 12.18 -16.93 13.65
C VAL A 78 12.27 -16.12 12.36
N HIS A 79 11.81 -16.69 11.25
CA HIS A 79 11.93 -16.12 9.91
C HIS A 79 10.63 -15.46 9.41
N ALA A 80 9.47 -16.09 9.66
CA ALA A 80 8.14 -15.53 9.43
C ALA A 80 7.48 -15.08 10.74
N ARG A 81 6.67 -14.03 10.67
CA ARG A 81 5.90 -13.52 11.83
C ARG A 81 4.53 -14.18 11.97
N TYR A 82 4.14 -15.03 11.03
CA TYR A 82 2.86 -15.68 10.96
C TYR A 82 3.04 -17.18 10.70
N LYS A 83 2.19 -17.98 11.34
CA LYS A 83 2.19 -19.44 11.23
C LYS A 83 0.77 -19.95 11.01
N GLU A 84 0.65 -21.05 10.30
CA GLU A 84 -0.55 -21.88 10.21
C GLU A 84 -0.24 -23.30 10.70
N VAL A 85 -1.24 -23.98 11.25
CA VAL A 85 -1.08 -25.35 11.77
C VAL A 85 -2.05 -26.27 11.06
N LEU A 86 -1.47 -27.29 10.44
CA LEU A 86 -2.15 -28.27 9.61
C LEU A 86 -2.10 -29.62 10.32
N LYS A 87 -3.21 -30.36 10.29
CA LYS A 87 -3.21 -31.79 10.62
C LYS A 87 -3.13 -32.58 9.32
N CYS A 88 -2.07 -33.34 9.13
CA CYS A 88 -2.07 -34.35 8.09
C CYS A 88 -2.98 -35.52 8.52
N ARG A 89 -3.57 -36.23 7.57
CA ARG A 89 -4.36 -37.45 7.83
C ARG A 89 -3.57 -38.55 8.56
N SER A 90 -2.23 -38.53 8.40
CA SER A 90 -1.24 -39.32 9.16
C SER A 90 -1.33 -39.13 10.69
N GLY A 91 -1.94 -38.04 11.16
CA GLY A 91 -2.02 -37.68 12.58
C GLY A 91 -0.91 -36.74 13.04
N GLU A 92 0.07 -36.46 12.17
CA GLU A 92 1.13 -35.49 12.41
C GLU A 92 0.60 -34.05 12.25
N THR A 93 0.93 -33.21 13.22
CA THR A 93 0.65 -31.77 13.17
C THR A 93 1.86 -31.06 12.62
N ILE A 94 1.71 -30.40 11.47
CA ILE A 94 2.79 -29.65 10.84
C ILE A 94 2.48 -28.15 10.89
N THR A 95 3.48 -27.38 11.31
CA THR A 95 3.43 -25.92 11.32
C THR A 95 4.07 -25.39 10.04
N ARG A 96 3.28 -24.72 9.21
CA ARG A 96 3.77 -24.07 7.98
C ARG A 96 3.78 -22.56 8.19
N SER A 97 4.67 -21.87 7.51
CA SER A 97 4.57 -20.43 7.34
C SER A 97 3.41 -20.11 6.42
N CYS A 98 2.65 -19.09 6.77
CA CYS A 98 1.69 -18.52 5.85
C CYS A 98 2.17 -17.12 5.51
N ASP A 99 2.23 -16.82 4.21
CA ASP A 99 2.50 -15.47 3.74
C ASP A 99 1.39 -14.55 4.25
N ARG A 100 1.78 -13.36 4.72
CA ARG A 100 0.87 -12.38 5.31
C ARG A 100 -0.34 -12.24 4.39
N VAL A 101 -1.52 -12.65 4.89
CA VAL A 101 -2.80 -12.71 4.15
C VAL A 101 -2.87 -11.64 3.07
N ALA A 102 -2.80 -12.05 1.80
CA ALA A 102 -2.86 -11.15 0.63
C ALA A 102 -4.07 -10.20 0.71
N TRP A 103 -5.14 -10.61 1.39
CA TRP A 103 -6.32 -9.80 1.66
C TRP A 103 -6.07 -8.56 2.53
N LEU A 104 -5.10 -8.61 3.45
CA LEU A 104 -4.75 -7.47 4.31
C LEU A 104 -4.00 -6.39 3.51
N GLU A 105 -3.17 -6.81 2.55
CA GLU A 105 -2.48 -5.92 1.60
C GLU A 105 -3.46 -5.34 0.59
N GLU A 106 -4.40 -6.13 0.07
CA GLU A 106 -5.48 -5.69 -0.81
C GLU A 106 -6.30 -4.54 -0.19
N ARG A 107 -6.59 -4.63 1.11
CA ARG A 107 -7.36 -3.59 1.82
C ARG A 107 -6.54 -2.33 2.09
N ALA A 108 -5.23 -2.47 2.31
CA ALA A 108 -4.33 -1.34 2.41
C ALA A 108 -4.18 -0.63 1.06
N PHE A 109 -4.06 -1.41 -0.02
CA PHE A 109 -4.02 -0.93 -1.40
C PHE A 109 -5.28 -0.13 -1.75
N TRP A 110 -6.48 -0.66 -1.47
CA TRP A 110 -7.73 0.05 -1.73
C TRP A 110 -7.87 1.35 -0.93
N LYS A 111 -7.40 1.40 0.31
CA LYS A 111 -7.40 2.64 1.12
C LYS A 111 -6.46 3.69 0.52
N PHE A 112 -5.29 3.26 0.06
CA PHE A 112 -4.31 4.13 -0.58
C PHE A 112 -4.84 4.69 -1.90
N GLU A 113 -5.36 3.82 -2.77
CA GLU A 113 -5.94 4.20 -4.06
C GLU A 113 -7.09 5.20 -3.88
N ALA A 114 -7.99 4.92 -2.94
CA ALA A 114 -9.10 5.83 -2.63
C ALA A 114 -8.60 7.21 -2.14
N PHE A 115 -7.58 7.24 -1.29
CA PHE A 115 -7.02 8.49 -0.79
C PHE A 115 -6.37 9.32 -1.92
N MET A 116 -5.59 8.67 -2.78
CA MET A 116 -4.97 9.31 -3.94
C MET A 116 -6.01 9.83 -4.93
N PHE A 117 -7.08 9.07 -5.17
CA PHE A 117 -8.18 9.47 -6.03
C PHE A 117 -8.90 10.72 -5.48
N ILE A 118 -9.20 10.75 -4.17
CA ILE A 118 -9.82 11.92 -3.52
C ILE A 118 -8.91 13.15 -3.62
N LEU A 119 -7.61 12.99 -3.37
CA LEU A 119 -6.65 14.08 -3.52
C LEU A 119 -6.61 14.62 -4.96
N ALA A 120 -6.58 13.73 -5.95
CA ALA A 120 -6.59 14.12 -7.36
C ALA A 120 -7.87 14.89 -7.73
N LEU A 121 -9.05 14.39 -7.31
CA LEU A 121 -10.32 15.07 -7.51
C LEU A 121 -10.36 16.45 -6.85
N SER A 122 -9.93 16.55 -5.58
CA SER A 122 -9.92 17.82 -4.85
C SER A 122 -9.03 18.88 -5.51
N SER A 123 -7.89 18.46 -6.06
CA SER A 123 -6.99 19.31 -6.82
C SER A 123 -7.64 19.76 -8.13
N CYS A 124 -8.23 18.84 -8.90
CA CYS A 124 -8.93 19.14 -10.15
C CYS A 124 -10.08 20.14 -9.92
N ILE A 125 -10.93 19.90 -8.91
CA ILE A 125 -12.04 20.80 -8.55
C ILE A 125 -11.52 22.18 -8.19
N SER A 126 -10.45 22.26 -7.38
CA SER A 126 -9.85 23.53 -6.99
C SER A 126 -9.32 24.34 -8.18
N VAL A 127 -8.76 23.66 -9.20
CA VAL A 127 -8.30 24.30 -10.44
C VAL A 127 -9.48 24.76 -11.28
N CYS A 128 -10.47 23.90 -11.53
CA CYS A 128 -11.65 24.23 -12.31
C CYS A 128 -12.43 25.41 -11.72
N TRP A 129 -12.61 25.44 -10.40
CA TRP A 129 -13.28 26.55 -9.73
C TRP A 129 -12.50 27.85 -9.93
N ARG A 130 -11.18 27.83 -9.72
CA ARG A 130 -10.35 29.02 -9.92
C ARG A 130 -10.37 29.51 -11.36
N GLU A 131 -10.32 28.60 -12.32
CA GLU A 131 -10.37 28.95 -13.74
C GLU A 131 -11.73 29.58 -14.09
N ASN A 132 -12.82 29.04 -13.58
CA ASN A 132 -14.15 29.59 -13.79
C ASN A 132 -14.30 31.01 -13.22
N VAL A 133 -13.77 31.26 -12.01
CA VAL A 133 -13.75 32.61 -11.40
C VAL A 133 -12.92 33.58 -12.25
N LEU A 134 -11.77 33.14 -12.77
CA LEU A 134 -10.93 33.97 -13.61
C LEU A 134 -11.60 34.26 -14.96
N ARG A 135 -12.25 33.26 -15.56
CA ARG A 135 -13.01 33.35 -16.82
C ARG A 135 -14.15 34.36 -16.69
N GLN A 136 -14.90 34.31 -15.58
CA GLN A 136 -15.95 35.27 -15.26
C GLN A 136 -15.41 36.72 -15.20
N ARG A 137 -14.26 36.93 -14.54
CA ARG A 137 -13.64 38.26 -14.47
C ARG A 137 -13.14 38.77 -15.83
N ILE A 138 -12.60 37.89 -16.67
CA ILE A 138 -12.12 38.26 -18.01
C ILE A 138 -13.30 38.60 -18.93
N ILE A 139 -14.33 37.76 -18.98
CA ILE A 139 -15.55 38.01 -19.78
C ILE A 139 -16.19 39.34 -19.35
N GLY A 140 -16.30 39.61 -18.05
CA GLY A 140 -16.82 40.88 -17.56
C GLY A 140 -16.01 42.11 -17.97
N LYS A 141 -14.69 41.97 -18.20
CA LYS A 141 -13.85 43.03 -18.74
C LYS A 141 -14.06 43.20 -20.25
N VAL A 142 -14.12 42.11 -21.01
CA VAL A 142 -14.34 42.13 -22.47
C VAL A 142 -15.70 42.75 -22.80
N VAL A 143 -16.76 42.39 -22.07
CA VAL A 143 -18.09 42.97 -22.26
C VAL A 143 -18.10 44.49 -22.02
N ARG A 144 -17.36 44.98 -21.03
CA ARG A 144 -17.23 46.43 -20.80
C ARG A 144 -16.47 47.14 -21.91
N GLN A 145 -15.40 46.52 -22.44
CA GLN A 145 -14.65 47.08 -23.57
C GLN A 145 -15.50 47.14 -24.83
N LEU A 146 -16.26 46.08 -25.15
CA LEU A 146 -17.17 46.05 -26.30
C LEU A 146 -18.29 47.09 -26.21
N ARG A 147 -18.80 47.37 -25.00
CA ARG A 147 -19.81 48.43 -24.79
C ARG A 147 -19.25 49.85 -24.88
N ALA A 148 -17.95 50.03 -24.67
CA ALA A 148 -17.29 51.34 -24.75
C ALA A 148 -16.74 51.65 -26.16
N SER A 149 -16.66 50.63 -27.03
CA SER A 149 -16.23 50.76 -28.43
C SER A 149 -17.39 50.91 -29.43
N VAL A 150 -18.64 50.95 -28.95
CA VAL A 150 -19.86 51.19 -29.73
C VAL A 150 -20.38 52.60 -29.47
#